data_AF-A0A8S3YWE0-F1
#
_entry.id   AF-A0A8S3YWE0-F1
#
_cell.length_a   1.000
_cell.length_b   1.000
_cell.length_c   1.000
_cell.angle_alpha   90.00
_cell.angle_beta   90.00
_cell.angle_gamma   90.00
#
_symmetry.space_group_name_H-M   'P 1'
#
loop_
_entity.id
_entity.type
_entity.pdbx_description
1 polymer ?
#
loop_
_entity_poly.entity_id
_entity_poly.type
_entity_poly.pdbx_seq_one_letter_code
_entity_poly.pdbx_strand_id
1 'polypeptide(L)'
;NALETADTTAFHLFEEFLDLLGLTNLTSSLKEIVKRKEVYKHIFHLCPDTDDSFINLEFGSLLFKMRYQFPQAFKLWEKQFNNPTSIFDALKKYAYRPFHNDPQKDVIDPRTYMFVRFFLDEAKAAGKDVALPTTWSQNTAELKTESKKGVQMPENINNVDVLICANVVYGITVSILSGLISPESLHDAAIAQIYHNASTLIAYEIQTNLSSRPELTMPFYPSQMQFYWMVSKTVAALDAARVQRPLPVQVMEEVHEVLQNVAKGSMTKYILSEAKADEHGDVYFDGFLGNADLTQDNQQLLRGEDRIYTTAMAVNALLGTWTRFNETSSKSSWKKDVPPQVEQVVDASVRWLTKYTFSGNYEPWNAVFSVVEKDKSMVINQYPANLFQDVNGTVLPWSKSYNVVTDILAIKGYIPPTQYASLFPFWSSEALTYSATLLAISRYKEIVG
;
A
#
# COMPACT_ATOMS: atom_id res chain seq x y z
N ASN A 1 31.30 -22.65 6.18
CA ASN A 1 31.95 -23.93 6.54
C ASN A 1 32.17 -24.13 8.04
N ALA A 2 33.25 -23.71 8.70
CA ALA A 2 33.46 -24.02 10.14
C ALA A 2 32.45 -23.36 11.10
N LEU A 3 31.99 -22.13 10.77
CA LEU A 3 30.94 -21.42 11.51
C LEU A 3 29.53 -21.98 11.25
N GLU A 4 29.25 -22.51 10.05
CA GLU A 4 27.95 -23.15 9.74
C GLU A 4 27.78 -24.50 10.45
N THR A 5 28.86 -25.29 10.55
CA THR A 5 28.85 -26.58 11.25
C THR A 5 28.73 -26.43 12.77
N ALA A 6 29.26 -25.34 13.34
CA ALA A 6 29.10 -25.01 14.76
C ALA A 6 27.65 -24.61 15.09
N ASP A 7 27.01 -23.84 14.21
CA ASP A 7 25.60 -23.42 14.33
C ASP A 7 24.64 -24.61 14.28
N THR A 8 24.90 -25.61 13.43
CA THR A 8 23.99 -26.76 13.27
C THR A 8 24.03 -27.69 14.49
N THR A 9 25.21 -27.86 15.10
CA THR A 9 25.42 -28.74 16.25
C THR A 9 24.82 -28.15 17.52
N ALA A 10 24.99 -26.84 17.74
CA ALA A 10 24.39 -26.14 18.87
C ALA A 10 22.85 -26.11 18.78
N PHE A 11 22.30 -25.98 17.57
CA PHE A 11 20.86 -26.01 17.35
C PHE A 11 20.26 -27.39 17.64
N HIS A 12 20.91 -28.47 17.18
CA HIS A 12 20.46 -29.83 17.49
C HIS A 12 20.48 -30.15 18.99
N LEU A 13 21.53 -29.76 19.71
CA LEU A 13 21.60 -29.93 21.16
C LEU A 13 20.49 -29.16 21.90
N PHE A 14 20.14 -27.98 21.39
CA PHE A 14 19.05 -27.17 21.94
C PHE A 14 17.67 -27.80 21.64
N GLU A 15 17.47 -28.34 20.44
CA GLU A 15 16.25 -29.09 20.08
C GLU A 15 16.05 -30.32 20.97
N GLU A 16 17.09 -31.14 21.14
CA GLU A 16 17.05 -32.33 22.01
C GLU A 16 16.74 -31.95 23.46
N PHE A 17 17.32 -30.85 23.96
CA PHE A 17 17.05 -30.34 25.29
C PHE A 17 15.59 -29.90 25.46
N LEU A 18 15.02 -29.20 24.47
CA LEU A 18 13.61 -28.78 24.51
C LEU A 18 12.63 -29.95 24.42
N ASP A 19 12.95 -30.96 23.59
CA ASP A 19 12.17 -32.20 23.51
C ASP A 19 12.20 -32.96 24.86
N LEU A 20 13.35 -32.99 25.53
CA LEU A 20 13.52 -33.63 26.83
C LEU A 20 12.75 -32.91 27.97
N LEU A 21 12.51 -31.61 27.81
CA LEU A 21 11.65 -30.82 28.71
C LEU A 21 10.15 -30.92 28.38
N GLY A 22 9.76 -31.72 27.38
CA GLY A 22 8.37 -31.85 26.94
C GLY A 22 7.84 -30.64 26.17
N LEU A 23 8.72 -29.75 25.69
CA LEU A 23 8.38 -28.55 24.92
C LEU A 23 8.35 -28.84 23.41
N THR A 24 7.81 -29.99 23.02
CA THR A 24 7.83 -30.52 21.64
C THR A 24 7.18 -29.58 20.61
N ASN A 25 6.19 -28.77 21.02
CA ASN A 25 5.59 -27.72 20.18
C ASN A 25 6.57 -26.58 19.88
N LEU A 26 7.40 -26.20 20.85
CA LEU A 26 8.43 -25.18 20.66
C LEU A 26 9.57 -25.72 19.79
N THR A 27 9.98 -26.97 19.98
CA THR A 27 10.96 -27.64 19.10
C THR A 27 10.45 -27.72 17.66
N SER A 28 9.18 -28.06 17.46
CA SER A 28 8.56 -28.12 16.13
C SER A 28 8.55 -26.75 15.46
N SER A 29 8.24 -25.70 16.23
CA SER A 29 8.27 -24.31 15.75
C SER A 29 9.69 -23.86 15.38
N LEU A 30 10.70 -24.21 16.19
CA LEU A 30 12.11 -23.90 15.94
C LEU A 30 12.66 -24.63 14.71
N LYS A 31 12.31 -25.91 14.54
CA LYS A 31 12.63 -26.70 13.33
C LYS A 31 12.04 -26.05 12.09
N GLU A 32 10.81 -25.56 12.18
CA GLU A 32 10.15 -24.86 11.07
C GLU A 32 10.81 -23.50 10.77
N ILE A 33 11.21 -22.73 11.78
CA ILE A 33 11.96 -21.47 11.60
C ILE A 33 13.31 -21.72 10.92
N VAL A 34 14.06 -22.74 11.36
CA VAL A 34 15.36 -23.10 10.74
C VAL A 34 15.18 -23.63 9.32
N LYS A 35 14.16 -24.44 9.07
CA LYS A 35 13.80 -24.89 7.72
C LYS A 35 13.41 -23.71 6.81
N ARG A 36 12.83 -22.66 7.38
CA ARG A 36 12.49 -21.39 6.70
C ARG A 36 13.63 -20.37 6.68
N LYS A 37 14.81 -20.66 7.25
CA LYS A 37 15.97 -19.74 7.28
C LYS A 37 16.34 -19.21 5.89
N GLU A 38 16.34 -20.07 4.87
CA GLU A 38 16.66 -19.67 3.49
C GLU A 38 15.55 -18.82 2.85
N VAL A 39 14.31 -19.02 3.25
CA VAL A 39 13.17 -18.19 2.85
C VAL A 39 13.26 -16.80 3.49
N TYR A 40 13.50 -16.75 4.81
CA TYR A 40 13.73 -15.50 5.50
C TYR A 40 14.94 -14.76 4.96
N LYS A 41 16.04 -15.46 4.66
CA LYS A 41 17.16 -14.88 3.92
C LYS A 41 16.66 -14.23 2.64
N HIS A 42 15.92 -14.92 1.77
CA HIS A 42 15.44 -14.31 0.52
C HIS A 42 14.61 -13.04 0.73
N ILE A 43 13.70 -13.03 1.72
CA ILE A 43 12.88 -11.85 2.08
C ILE A 43 13.76 -10.69 2.59
N PHE A 44 14.79 -10.99 3.39
CA PHE A 44 15.75 -9.99 3.87
C PHE A 44 16.75 -9.50 2.81
N HIS A 45 16.71 -10.04 1.60
CA HIS A 45 17.48 -9.52 0.46
C HIS A 45 16.59 -8.94 -0.65
N LEU A 46 15.38 -8.46 -0.33
CA LEU A 46 14.70 -7.54 -1.23
C LEU A 46 15.52 -6.25 -1.36
N CYS A 47 15.60 -5.71 -2.58
CA CYS A 47 16.18 -4.38 -2.75
C CYS A 47 15.28 -3.34 -2.07
N PRO A 48 15.84 -2.20 -1.62
CA PRO A 48 15.02 -1.09 -1.14
C PRO A 48 13.98 -0.68 -2.18
N ASP A 49 12.80 -0.26 -1.74
CA ASP A 49 11.74 0.23 -2.61
C ASP A 49 11.43 1.71 -2.32
N THR A 50 10.79 2.37 -3.27
CA THR A 50 10.36 3.76 -3.16
C THR A 50 9.22 3.92 -2.16
N ASP A 51 8.41 2.90 -1.95
CA ASP A 51 7.23 2.99 -1.12
C ASP A 51 7.61 3.23 0.35
N ASP A 52 8.33 2.28 0.93
CA ASP A 52 8.85 2.34 2.30
C ASP A 52 9.78 3.55 2.49
N SER A 53 10.57 3.89 1.46
CA SER A 53 11.49 5.02 1.53
C SER A 53 10.74 6.36 1.64
N PHE A 54 9.66 6.56 0.86
CA PHE A 54 8.90 7.80 0.90
C PHE A 54 7.90 7.85 2.07
N ILE A 55 7.40 6.69 2.54
CA ILE A 55 6.67 6.60 3.83
C ILE A 55 7.61 6.96 4.99
N ASN A 56 8.85 6.48 5.00
CA ASN A 56 9.82 6.86 6.03
C ASN A 56 10.19 8.35 5.96
N LEU A 57 10.23 8.94 4.76
CA LEU A 57 10.40 10.39 4.58
C LEU A 57 9.20 11.18 5.10
N GLU A 58 7.97 10.70 4.89
CA GLU A 58 6.76 11.25 5.50
C GLU A 58 6.88 11.23 7.03
N PHE A 59 7.22 10.09 7.62
CA PHE A 59 7.36 9.94 9.06
C PHE A 59 8.42 10.89 9.63
N GLY A 60 9.57 10.99 8.96
CA GLY A 60 10.61 11.97 9.29
C GLY A 60 10.11 13.41 9.25
N SER A 61 9.26 13.75 8.27
CA SER A 61 8.67 15.08 8.13
C SER A 61 7.73 15.43 9.29
N LEU A 62 6.95 14.45 9.74
CA LEU A 62 6.11 14.58 10.93
C LEU A 62 6.96 14.78 12.20
N LEU A 63 7.96 13.91 12.41
CA LEU A 63 8.89 14.04 13.53
C LEU A 63 9.63 15.38 13.51
N PHE A 64 10.02 15.86 12.32
CA PHE A 64 10.68 17.15 12.17
C PHE A 64 9.77 18.30 12.61
N LYS A 65 8.50 18.31 12.20
CA LYS A 65 7.52 19.30 12.69
C LYS A 65 7.35 19.23 14.21
N MET A 66 7.39 18.03 14.77
CA MET A 66 7.18 17.76 16.19
C MET A 66 8.48 17.73 17.00
N ARG A 67 9.63 18.08 16.43
CA ARG A 67 10.97 17.89 17.01
C ARG A 67 11.18 18.59 18.35
N TYR A 68 10.45 19.67 18.62
CA TYR A 68 10.52 20.36 19.92
C TYR A 68 9.72 19.65 21.01
N GLN A 69 8.64 18.94 20.63
CA GLN A 69 7.81 18.15 21.54
C GLN A 69 8.38 16.74 21.74
N PHE A 70 8.95 16.14 20.68
CA PHE A 70 9.50 14.78 20.67
C PHE A 70 10.96 14.74 20.16
N PRO A 71 11.90 15.45 20.82
CA PRO A 71 13.27 15.59 20.32
C PRO A 71 14.05 14.28 20.26
N GLN A 72 13.76 13.33 21.15
CA GLN A 72 14.43 12.03 21.17
C GLN A 72 14.01 11.16 19.97
N ALA A 73 12.72 11.17 19.62
CA ALA A 73 12.20 10.43 18.48
C ALA A 73 12.80 10.97 17.16
N PHE A 74 12.82 12.30 16.99
CA PHE A 74 13.43 12.92 15.82
C PHE A 74 14.93 12.60 15.70
N LYS A 75 15.71 12.73 16.79
CA LYS A 75 17.14 12.40 16.78
C LYS A 75 17.43 10.93 16.46
N LEU A 76 16.57 10.02 16.93
CA LEU A 76 16.71 8.60 16.61
C LEU A 76 16.49 8.35 15.12
N TRP A 77 15.45 8.94 14.54
CA TRP A 77 15.18 8.86 13.11
C TRP A 77 16.32 9.47 12.29
N GLU A 78 16.77 10.69 12.63
CA GLU A 78 17.86 11.39 11.94
C GLU A 78 19.17 10.59 11.95
N LYS A 79 19.47 9.91 13.07
CA LYS A 79 20.65 9.03 13.17
C LYS A 79 20.58 7.84 12.21
N GLN A 80 19.39 7.28 11.99
CA GLN A 80 19.18 6.14 11.09
C GLN A 80 19.05 6.57 9.63
N PHE A 81 18.58 7.80 9.39
CA PHE A 81 18.31 8.34 8.06
C PHE A 81 19.07 9.66 7.83
N ASN A 82 20.39 9.59 7.88
CA ASN A 82 21.30 10.74 7.92
C ASN A 82 21.50 11.47 6.58
N ASN A 83 20.99 10.92 5.47
CA ASN A 83 21.04 11.54 4.14
C ASN A 83 19.68 11.45 3.44
N PRO A 84 18.68 12.22 3.90
CA PRO A 84 17.33 12.12 3.38
C PRO A 84 17.21 12.58 1.93
N THR A 85 18.18 13.35 1.40
CA THR A 85 18.20 13.76 0.00
C THR A 85 18.59 12.63 -0.97
N SER A 86 19.26 11.57 -0.51
CA SER A 86 19.68 10.44 -1.36
C SER A 86 18.51 9.70 -2.03
N ILE A 87 17.32 9.75 -1.42
CA ILE A 87 16.10 9.16 -1.98
C ILE A 87 15.72 9.78 -3.33
N PHE A 88 16.00 11.07 -3.53
CA PHE A 88 15.72 11.78 -4.78
C PHE A 88 16.66 11.31 -5.90
N ASP A 89 17.92 10.99 -5.58
CA ASP A 89 18.85 10.43 -6.55
C ASP A 89 18.44 9.01 -6.97
N ALA A 90 18.01 8.19 -6.02
CA ALA A 90 17.42 6.88 -6.31
C ALA A 90 16.16 7.03 -7.19
N LEU A 91 15.25 7.94 -6.83
CA LEU A 91 14.02 8.22 -7.58
C LEU A 91 14.33 8.58 -9.05
N LYS A 92 15.28 9.48 -9.31
CA LYS A 92 15.69 9.83 -10.69
C LYS A 92 16.25 8.65 -11.45
N LYS A 93 17.10 7.87 -10.79
CA LYS A 93 17.85 6.79 -11.41
C LYS A 93 16.94 5.65 -11.87
N TYR A 94 15.93 5.33 -11.07
CA TYR A 94 15.07 4.16 -11.26
C TYR A 94 13.73 4.47 -11.93
N ALA A 95 13.36 5.75 -12.08
CA ALA A 95 12.12 6.14 -12.72
C ALA A 95 11.95 5.55 -14.14
N TYR A 96 10.74 5.06 -14.40
CA TYR A 96 10.33 4.55 -15.70
C TYR A 96 10.12 5.71 -16.68
N ARG A 97 10.80 5.66 -17.82
CA ARG A 97 10.81 6.66 -18.90
C ARG A 97 10.50 5.97 -20.23
N PRO A 98 9.21 5.81 -20.60
CA PRO A 98 8.79 5.01 -21.76
C PRO A 98 9.25 5.56 -23.11
N PHE A 99 9.61 6.85 -23.19
CA PHE A 99 10.05 7.49 -24.44
C PHE A 99 11.57 7.70 -24.51
N HIS A 100 12.30 7.22 -23.50
CA HIS A 100 13.75 7.09 -23.58
C HIS A 100 14.14 5.88 -24.46
N ASN A 101 15.37 5.88 -24.97
CA ASN A 101 15.98 4.75 -25.67
C ASN A 101 17.03 4.06 -24.78
N ASP A 102 16.74 3.94 -23.49
CA ASP A 102 17.63 3.39 -22.47
C ASP A 102 16.93 2.19 -21.81
N PRO A 103 17.36 0.95 -22.11
CA PRO A 103 16.79 -0.29 -21.55
C PRO A 103 16.76 -0.37 -20.02
N GLN A 104 17.49 0.51 -19.34
CA GLN A 104 17.45 0.60 -17.87
C GLN A 104 16.31 1.47 -17.34
N LYS A 105 15.61 2.17 -18.22
CA LYS A 105 14.57 3.15 -17.90
C LYS A 105 13.30 2.95 -18.73
N ASP A 106 13.36 2.35 -19.91
CA ASP A 106 12.22 2.18 -20.83
C ASP A 106 11.56 0.79 -20.78
N VAL A 107 12.03 -0.12 -19.92
CA VAL A 107 11.46 -1.46 -19.72
C VAL A 107 10.68 -1.51 -18.40
N ILE A 108 9.47 -2.08 -18.43
CA ILE A 108 8.58 -2.19 -17.28
C ILE A 108 7.80 -3.51 -17.31
N ASP A 109 7.26 -3.90 -16.16
CA ASP A 109 6.32 -5.02 -16.01
C ASP A 109 5.14 -4.90 -17.02
N PRO A 110 4.83 -5.97 -17.78
CA PRO A 110 3.72 -5.96 -18.72
C PRO A 110 2.35 -5.61 -18.11
N ARG A 111 2.11 -5.98 -16.84
CA ARG A 111 0.88 -5.64 -16.09
C ARG A 111 0.79 -4.13 -15.88
N THR A 112 1.91 -3.49 -15.54
CA THR A 112 1.99 -2.03 -15.48
C THR A 112 1.68 -1.43 -16.84
N TYR A 113 2.36 -1.88 -17.89
CA TYR A 113 2.13 -1.37 -19.25
C TYR A 113 0.66 -1.45 -19.65
N MET A 114 -0.04 -2.54 -19.28
CA MET A 114 -1.45 -2.68 -19.59
C MET A 114 -2.29 -1.52 -19.06
N PHE A 115 -2.17 -1.09 -17.80
CA PHE A 115 -3.02 0.00 -17.33
C PHE A 115 -2.48 1.38 -17.78
N VAL A 116 -1.16 1.59 -17.75
CA VAL A 116 -0.59 2.92 -18.09
C VAL A 116 -0.65 3.26 -19.58
N ARG A 117 -0.82 2.28 -20.49
CA ARG A 117 -0.72 2.53 -21.95
C ARG A 117 -1.59 3.68 -22.44
N PHE A 118 -2.80 3.85 -21.91
CA PHE A 118 -3.71 4.90 -22.38
C PHE A 118 -3.23 6.28 -21.94
N PHE A 119 -2.73 6.39 -20.70
CA PHE A 119 -2.04 7.58 -20.23
C PHE A 119 -0.78 7.89 -21.07
N LEU A 120 -0.02 6.86 -21.47
CA LEU A 120 1.16 7.02 -22.33
C LEU A 120 0.78 7.44 -23.75
N ASP A 121 -0.29 6.91 -24.32
CA ASP A 121 -0.80 7.29 -25.64
C ASP A 121 -1.19 8.77 -25.67
N GLU A 122 -1.87 9.25 -24.62
CA GLU A 122 -2.22 10.68 -24.47
C GLU A 122 -0.97 11.56 -24.33
N ALA A 123 -0.01 11.15 -23.50
CA ALA A 123 1.25 11.87 -23.36
C ALA A 123 2.02 11.94 -24.68
N LYS A 124 2.10 10.82 -25.41
CA LYS A 124 2.77 10.72 -26.70
C LYS A 124 2.10 11.61 -27.75
N ALA A 125 0.78 11.57 -27.84
CA ALA A 125 0.01 12.41 -28.76
C ALA A 125 0.18 13.90 -28.46
N ALA A 126 0.33 14.27 -27.18
CA ALA A 126 0.59 15.63 -26.74
C ALA A 126 2.08 16.05 -26.84
N GLY A 127 2.97 15.17 -27.29
CA GLY A 127 4.42 15.44 -27.34
C GLY A 127 5.06 15.64 -25.97
N LYS A 128 4.46 15.10 -24.90
CA LYS A 128 4.94 15.22 -23.52
C LYS A 128 5.83 14.03 -23.16
N ASP A 129 6.94 14.30 -22.51
CA ASP A 129 7.78 13.27 -21.90
C ASP A 129 7.19 12.77 -20.57
N VAL A 130 7.49 11.53 -20.20
CA VAL A 130 6.95 10.86 -19.01
C VAL A 130 8.09 10.27 -18.17
N ALA A 131 8.05 10.54 -16.87
CA ALA A 131 8.89 9.87 -15.87
C ALA A 131 8.03 9.45 -14.67
N LEU A 132 7.93 8.15 -14.39
CA LEU A 132 7.10 7.61 -13.32
C LEU A 132 7.94 6.93 -12.25
N PRO A 133 7.60 7.09 -10.95
CA PRO A 133 8.28 6.33 -9.90
C PRO A 133 7.99 4.84 -10.09
N THR A 134 9.02 4.04 -9.94
CA THR A 134 8.92 2.57 -9.93
C THR A 134 9.04 2.07 -8.50
N THR A 135 8.38 0.96 -8.19
CA THR A 135 8.40 0.38 -6.85
C THR A 135 9.81 0.10 -6.34
N TRP A 136 10.64 -0.60 -7.09
CA TRP A 136 11.93 -1.07 -6.60
C TRP A 136 13.07 -0.10 -6.93
N SER A 137 14.02 0.11 -6.02
CA SER A 137 15.23 0.90 -6.28
C SER A 137 16.33 0.03 -6.92
N GLN A 138 16.00 -0.61 -8.04
CA GLN A 138 16.91 -1.47 -8.79
C GLN A 138 16.52 -1.47 -10.28
N ASN A 139 17.51 -1.49 -11.17
CA ASN A 139 17.29 -1.68 -12.62
C ASN A 139 17.79 -3.05 -13.10
N THR A 140 17.50 -3.40 -14.36
CA THR A 140 17.80 -4.74 -14.90
C THR A 140 19.30 -5.02 -15.03
N ALA A 141 20.16 -4.00 -15.15
CA ALA A 141 21.61 -4.15 -15.15
C ALA A 141 22.13 -4.47 -13.74
N GLU A 142 21.66 -3.77 -12.71
CA GLU A 142 22.03 -4.00 -11.32
C GLU A 142 21.52 -5.34 -10.82
N LEU A 143 20.31 -5.74 -11.22
CA LEU A 143 19.78 -7.06 -10.91
C LEU A 143 20.77 -8.18 -11.29
N LYS A 144 21.46 -8.08 -12.45
CA LYS A 144 22.43 -9.09 -12.91
C LYS A 144 23.64 -9.22 -11.98
N THR A 145 24.01 -8.16 -11.28
CA THR A 145 25.18 -8.14 -10.37
C THR A 145 24.78 -8.37 -8.93
N GLU A 146 23.70 -7.75 -8.47
CA GLU A 146 23.25 -7.76 -7.08
C GLU A 146 22.51 -9.04 -6.70
N SER A 147 21.83 -9.72 -7.64
CA SER A 147 21.22 -11.04 -7.39
C SER A 147 22.26 -12.07 -6.92
N LYS A 148 23.51 -11.95 -7.37
CA LYS A 148 24.63 -12.80 -6.90
C LYS A 148 25.01 -12.55 -5.44
N LYS A 149 24.63 -11.40 -4.89
CA LYS A 149 24.79 -11.04 -3.47
C LYS A 149 23.50 -11.25 -2.67
N GLY A 150 22.51 -11.91 -3.28
CA GLY A 150 21.18 -12.14 -2.72
C GLY A 150 20.18 -11.03 -3.01
N VAL A 151 20.59 -9.83 -3.44
CA VAL A 151 19.71 -8.65 -3.55
C VAL A 151 18.98 -8.60 -4.88
N GLN A 152 17.65 -8.74 -4.84
CA GLN A 152 16.84 -8.94 -6.05
C GLN A 152 15.46 -8.28 -5.95
N MET A 153 15.07 -7.57 -7.00
CA MET A 153 13.70 -7.11 -7.19
C MET A 153 12.77 -8.30 -7.51
N PRO A 154 11.54 -8.35 -6.95
CA PRO A 154 10.52 -9.32 -7.31
C PRO A 154 10.25 -9.39 -8.82
N GLU A 155 9.98 -10.58 -9.33
CA GLU A 155 9.73 -10.87 -10.75
C GLU A 155 10.82 -10.41 -11.73
N ASN A 156 11.99 -9.99 -11.25
CA ASN A 156 13.12 -9.53 -12.06
C ASN A 156 12.83 -8.31 -12.96
N ILE A 157 11.72 -7.63 -12.74
CA ILE A 157 11.34 -6.43 -13.47
C ILE A 157 10.61 -5.47 -12.55
N ASN A 158 10.82 -4.18 -12.80
CA ASN A 158 10.19 -3.15 -12.00
C ASN A 158 8.74 -2.90 -12.45
N ASN A 159 7.94 -2.32 -11.58
CA ASN A 159 6.55 -1.98 -11.86
C ASN A 159 6.23 -0.56 -11.36
N VAL A 160 5.10 -0.03 -11.83
CA VAL A 160 4.49 1.20 -11.30
C VAL A 160 3.18 0.80 -10.61
N ASP A 161 3.02 1.25 -9.38
CA ASP A 161 1.80 1.14 -8.57
C ASP A 161 1.30 2.55 -8.24
N VAL A 162 0.01 2.80 -8.42
CA VAL A 162 -0.56 4.15 -8.30
C VAL A 162 -0.66 4.62 -6.84
N LEU A 163 -0.76 3.70 -5.87
CA LEU A 163 -0.68 4.06 -4.45
C LEU A 163 0.75 4.40 -4.07
N ILE A 164 1.75 3.66 -4.58
CA ILE A 164 3.16 4.02 -4.40
C ILE A 164 3.45 5.40 -5.01
N CYS A 165 2.89 5.70 -6.18
CA CYS A 165 2.94 7.05 -6.73
C CYS A 165 2.37 8.09 -5.74
N ALA A 166 1.24 7.79 -5.08
CA ALA A 166 0.65 8.68 -4.09
C ALA A 166 1.55 8.86 -2.86
N ASN A 167 2.26 7.82 -2.41
CA ASN A 167 3.22 7.89 -1.31
C ASN A 167 4.45 8.73 -1.67
N VAL A 168 4.98 8.55 -2.88
CA VAL A 168 6.07 9.39 -3.42
C VAL A 168 5.65 10.85 -3.46
N VAL A 169 4.50 11.15 -4.07
CA VAL A 169 3.97 12.51 -4.18
C VAL A 169 3.77 13.12 -2.78
N TYR A 170 3.18 12.36 -1.84
CA TYR A 170 2.95 12.86 -0.49
C TYR A 170 4.27 13.09 0.25
N GLY A 171 5.21 12.14 0.21
CA GLY A 171 6.52 12.23 0.87
C GLY A 171 7.35 13.43 0.39
N ILE A 172 7.39 13.68 -0.93
CA ILE A 172 8.00 14.88 -1.50
C ILE A 172 7.31 16.14 -0.96
N THR A 173 5.98 16.16 -1.02
CA THR A 173 5.16 17.30 -0.58
C THR A 173 5.44 17.67 0.88
N VAL A 174 5.31 16.71 1.81
CA VAL A 174 5.40 17.02 3.24
C VAL A 174 6.83 17.24 3.71
N SER A 175 7.83 16.63 3.07
CA SER A 175 9.23 16.88 3.40
C SER A 175 9.66 18.31 3.07
N ILE A 176 9.18 18.85 1.96
CA ILE A 176 9.40 20.25 1.59
C ILE A 176 8.58 21.19 2.47
N LEU A 177 7.28 20.91 2.65
CA LEU A 177 6.41 21.79 3.44
C LEU A 177 6.77 21.83 4.93
N SER A 178 7.32 20.74 5.48
CA SER A 178 7.82 20.70 6.87
C SER A 178 9.15 21.44 7.04
N GLY A 179 9.91 21.66 5.95
CA GLY A 179 11.27 22.18 5.98
C GLY A 179 12.34 21.13 6.29
N LEU A 180 11.98 19.83 6.32
CA LEU A 180 12.96 18.74 6.44
C LEU A 180 13.87 18.67 5.20
N ILE A 181 13.29 18.89 4.02
CA ILE A 181 13.99 18.97 2.73
C ILE A 181 13.84 20.38 2.17
N SER A 182 14.90 20.87 1.55
CA SER A 182 14.90 22.18 0.90
C SER A 182 14.00 22.18 -0.35
N PRO A 183 13.20 23.23 -0.59
CA PRO A 183 12.46 23.39 -1.85
C PRO A 183 13.34 23.31 -3.11
N GLU A 184 14.63 23.65 -2.98
CA GLU A 184 15.64 23.56 -4.05
C GLU A 184 15.74 22.16 -4.69
N SER A 185 15.35 21.10 -3.97
CA SER A 185 15.29 19.74 -4.52
C SER A 185 14.29 19.60 -5.68
N LEU A 186 13.29 20.48 -5.79
CA LEU A 186 12.37 20.55 -6.93
C LEU A 186 12.82 21.48 -8.05
N HIS A 187 13.98 22.15 -7.93
CA HIS A 187 14.61 22.81 -9.06
C HIS A 187 15.39 21.82 -9.95
N ASP A 188 15.64 20.60 -9.46
CA ASP A 188 16.05 19.48 -10.30
C ASP A 188 14.88 19.09 -11.21
N ALA A 189 15.02 19.36 -12.51
CA ALA A 189 13.98 19.13 -13.51
C ALA A 189 13.51 17.67 -13.56
N ALA A 190 14.37 16.70 -13.27
CA ALA A 190 13.99 15.30 -13.27
C ALA A 190 13.10 14.96 -12.07
N ILE A 191 13.36 15.52 -10.89
CA ILE A 191 12.49 15.35 -9.72
C ILE A 191 11.14 16.03 -9.93
N ALA A 192 11.16 17.29 -10.40
CA ALA A 192 9.94 18.03 -10.68
C ALA A 192 9.06 17.29 -11.70
N GLN A 193 9.66 16.75 -12.76
CA GLN A 193 8.97 15.95 -13.76
C GLN A 193 8.33 14.69 -13.14
N ILE A 194 9.07 13.92 -12.33
CA ILE A 194 8.55 12.71 -11.69
C ILE A 194 7.38 13.05 -10.75
N TYR A 195 7.54 14.09 -9.93
CA TYR A 195 6.51 14.57 -9.00
C TYR A 195 5.23 14.99 -9.72
N HIS A 196 5.36 15.75 -10.81
CA HIS A 196 4.25 16.17 -11.65
C HIS A 196 3.61 14.98 -12.38
N ASN A 197 4.40 14.14 -13.06
CA ASN A 197 3.88 13.01 -13.85
C ASN A 197 3.18 11.97 -12.97
N ALA A 198 3.73 11.65 -11.80
CA ALA A 198 3.06 10.78 -10.83
C ALA A 198 1.69 11.35 -10.42
N SER A 199 1.61 12.66 -10.16
CA SER A 199 0.35 13.33 -9.82
C SER A 199 -0.67 13.32 -10.97
N THR A 200 -0.21 13.49 -12.21
CA THR A 200 -1.09 13.38 -13.39
C THR A 200 -1.55 11.94 -13.67
N LEU A 201 -0.70 10.93 -13.40
CA LEU A 201 -1.11 9.53 -13.50
C LEU A 201 -2.15 9.20 -12.44
N ILE A 202 -1.94 9.62 -11.18
CA ILE A 202 -2.94 9.48 -10.11
C ILE A 202 -4.27 10.09 -10.53
N ALA A 203 -4.25 11.31 -11.07
CA ALA A 203 -5.48 11.96 -11.53
C ALA A 203 -6.14 11.22 -12.69
N TYR A 204 -5.35 10.76 -13.66
CA TYR A 204 -5.83 9.95 -14.78
C TYR A 204 -6.55 8.68 -14.30
N GLU A 205 -5.92 7.94 -13.39
CA GLU A 205 -6.48 6.70 -12.86
C GLU A 205 -7.72 6.94 -12.01
N ILE A 206 -7.78 8.01 -11.21
CA ILE A 206 -9.04 8.34 -10.50
C ILE A 206 -10.16 8.70 -11.50
N GLN A 207 -9.86 9.44 -12.57
CA GLN A 207 -10.86 9.82 -13.58
C GLN A 207 -11.40 8.64 -14.38
N THR A 208 -10.57 7.63 -14.61
CA THR A 208 -10.90 6.43 -15.37
C THR A 208 -11.36 5.26 -14.49
N ASN A 209 -11.58 5.52 -13.20
CA ASN A 209 -11.90 4.50 -12.19
C ASN A 209 -10.87 3.34 -12.21
N LEU A 210 -9.60 3.71 -12.06
CA LEU A 210 -8.43 2.84 -12.06
C LEU A 210 -8.35 1.98 -13.32
N SER A 211 -8.62 2.59 -14.48
CA SER A 211 -8.71 1.90 -15.77
C SER A 211 -9.69 0.71 -15.78
N SER A 212 -10.65 0.69 -14.84
CA SER A 212 -11.52 -0.44 -14.52
C SER A 212 -10.78 -1.75 -14.18
N ARG A 213 -9.50 -1.65 -13.80
CA ARG A 213 -8.59 -2.76 -13.45
C ARG A 213 -7.80 -2.43 -12.17
N PRO A 214 -8.48 -2.17 -11.04
CA PRO A 214 -7.82 -1.78 -9.79
C PRO A 214 -6.74 -2.78 -9.31
N GLU A 215 -6.90 -4.06 -9.64
CA GLU A 215 -5.95 -5.12 -9.32
C GLU A 215 -4.65 -5.04 -10.13
N LEU A 216 -4.65 -4.34 -11.27
CA LEU A 216 -3.44 -4.05 -12.05
C LEU A 216 -2.79 -2.72 -11.65
N THR A 217 -3.60 -1.73 -11.27
CA THR A 217 -3.10 -0.39 -10.89
C THR A 217 -2.49 -0.37 -9.49
N MET A 218 -3.00 -1.21 -8.59
CA MET A 218 -2.58 -1.28 -7.18
C MET A 218 -2.26 -2.74 -6.78
N PRO A 219 -1.24 -3.37 -7.39
CA PRO A 219 -0.88 -4.76 -7.10
C PRO A 219 -0.56 -5.03 -5.63
N PHE A 220 -0.12 -4.00 -4.87
CA PHE A 220 0.23 -4.14 -3.46
C PHE A 220 -0.87 -3.64 -2.51
N TYR A 221 -1.81 -2.83 -2.99
CA TYR A 221 -2.76 -2.09 -2.19
C TYR A 221 -4.19 -2.25 -2.71
N PRO A 222 -4.87 -3.37 -2.41
CA PRO A 222 -6.14 -3.70 -3.05
C PRO A 222 -7.29 -2.74 -2.68
N SER A 223 -7.14 -1.92 -1.63
CA SER A 223 -8.19 -0.98 -1.20
C SER A 223 -8.15 0.35 -1.96
N GLN A 224 -9.14 0.56 -2.84
CA GLN A 224 -9.32 1.85 -3.53
C GLN A 224 -9.63 3.00 -2.56
N MET A 225 -10.33 2.75 -1.45
CA MET A 225 -10.59 3.78 -0.44
C MET A 225 -9.32 4.20 0.30
N GLN A 226 -8.39 3.27 0.54
CA GLN A 226 -7.07 3.59 1.08
C GLN A 226 -6.29 4.46 0.10
N PHE A 227 -6.28 4.12 -1.19
CA PHE A 227 -5.66 4.95 -2.23
C PHE A 227 -6.22 6.38 -2.22
N TYR A 228 -7.53 6.55 -2.18
CA TYR A 228 -8.17 7.87 -2.10
C TYR A 228 -7.83 8.64 -0.84
N TRP A 229 -7.70 7.96 0.30
CA TRP A 229 -7.20 8.59 1.51
C TRP A 229 -5.76 9.08 1.35
N MET A 230 -4.86 8.30 0.75
CA MET A 230 -3.47 8.72 0.51
C MET A 230 -3.39 9.94 -0.41
N VAL A 231 -4.23 10.01 -1.45
CA VAL A 231 -4.33 11.19 -2.32
C VAL A 231 -4.87 12.40 -1.54
N SER A 232 -5.90 12.22 -0.71
CA SER A 232 -6.48 13.32 0.06
C SER A 232 -5.52 13.92 1.09
N LYS A 233 -4.58 13.13 1.62
CA LYS A 233 -3.49 13.63 2.49
C LYS A 233 -2.64 14.68 1.78
N THR A 234 -2.26 14.44 0.52
CA THR A 234 -1.51 15.41 -0.30
C THR A 234 -2.30 16.69 -0.50
N VAL A 235 -3.58 16.57 -0.90
CA VAL A 235 -4.45 17.73 -1.11
C VAL A 235 -4.58 18.55 0.18
N ALA A 236 -4.82 17.89 1.32
CA ALA A 236 -4.94 18.55 2.61
C ALA A 236 -3.66 19.29 3.03
N ALA A 237 -2.49 18.68 2.83
CA ALA A 237 -1.21 19.30 3.16
C ALA A 237 -0.92 20.55 2.30
N LEU A 238 -1.18 20.46 0.99
CA LEU A 238 -1.02 21.59 0.07
C LEU A 238 -2.02 22.70 0.37
N ASP A 239 -3.29 22.37 0.63
CA ASP A 239 -4.31 23.34 1.03
C ASP A 239 -3.93 24.08 2.32
N ALA A 240 -3.47 23.35 3.35
CA ALA A 240 -3.06 23.94 4.61
C ALA A 240 -1.88 24.92 4.43
N ALA A 241 -0.89 24.54 3.61
CA ALA A 241 0.23 25.42 3.30
C ALA A 241 -0.21 26.67 2.51
N ARG A 242 -1.06 26.51 1.48
CA ARG A 242 -1.55 27.60 0.62
C ARG A 242 -2.34 28.67 1.38
N VAL A 243 -3.03 28.30 2.45
CA VAL A 243 -3.74 29.26 3.30
C VAL A 243 -2.78 30.22 4.00
N GLN A 244 -1.58 29.74 4.35
CA GLN A 244 -0.59 30.53 5.08
C GLN A 244 0.30 31.35 4.15
N ARG A 245 0.67 30.78 3.00
CA ARG A 245 1.59 31.37 2.01
C ARG A 245 1.50 30.67 0.65
N PRO A 246 1.92 31.30 -0.46
CA PRO A 246 2.10 30.60 -1.73
C PRO A 246 2.99 29.35 -1.59
N LEU A 247 2.75 28.32 -2.40
CA LEU A 247 3.59 27.12 -2.35
C LEU A 247 5.02 27.46 -2.80
N PRO A 248 6.05 26.82 -2.23
CA PRO A 248 7.44 27.22 -2.46
C PRO A 248 7.94 27.10 -3.91
N VAL A 249 7.36 26.20 -4.71
CA VAL A 249 7.80 25.90 -6.08
C VAL A 249 6.58 25.74 -6.99
N GLN A 250 6.65 26.26 -8.22
CA GLN A 250 5.54 26.25 -9.18
C GLN A 250 4.96 24.86 -9.42
N VAL A 251 5.79 23.82 -9.55
CA VAL A 251 5.32 22.44 -9.76
C VAL A 251 4.41 21.95 -8.61
N MET A 252 4.56 22.47 -7.39
CA MET A 252 3.66 22.14 -6.28
C MET A 252 2.27 22.79 -6.45
N GLU A 253 2.20 23.97 -7.06
CA GLU A 253 0.91 24.60 -7.42
C GLU A 253 0.20 23.77 -8.50
N GLU A 254 0.93 23.31 -9.51
CA GLU A 254 0.40 22.45 -10.58
C GLU A 254 -0.10 21.11 -10.04
N VAL A 255 0.70 20.46 -9.18
CA VAL A 255 0.30 19.21 -8.50
C VAL A 255 -0.92 19.44 -7.62
N HIS A 256 -0.98 20.55 -6.89
CA HIS A 256 -2.14 20.89 -6.07
C HIS A 256 -3.41 21.02 -6.92
N GLU A 257 -3.35 21.74 -8.03
CA GLU A 257 -4.49 21.93 -8.92
C GLU A 257 -4.99 20.58 -9.48
N VAL A 258 -4.08 19.76 -10.01
CA VAL A 258 -4.40 18.44 -10.59
C VAL A 258 -5.09 17.55 -9.56
N LEU A 259 -4.50 17.39 -8.37
CA LEU A 259 -5.02 16.49 -7.34
C LEU A 259 -6.26 17.05 -6.66
N GLN A 260 -6.35 18.36 -6.43
CA GLN A 260 -7.55 18.96 -5.84
C GLN A 260 -8.76 18.81 -6.77
N ASN A 261 -8.58 19.04 -8.07
CA ASN A 261 -9.66 18.92 -9.05
C ASN A 261 -10.22 17.49 -9.08
N VAL A 262 -9.35 16.48 -9.13
CA VAL A 262 -9.80 15.09 -9.18
C VAL A 262 -10.36 14.61 -7.84
N ALA A 263 -9.80 15.06 -6.72
CA ALA A 263 -10.27 14.72 -5.38
C ALA A 263 -11.69 15.26 -5.14
N LYS A 264 -11.95 16.53 -5.48
CA LYS A 264 -13.28 17.14 -5.38
C LYS A 264 -14.27 16.62 -6.42
N GLY A 265 -13.78 16.21 -7.58
CA GLY A 265 -14.58 15.68 -8.68
C GLY A 265 -14.78 14.16 -8.60
N SER A 266 -14.10 13.43 -9.48
CA SER A 266 -14.29 11.99 -9.70
C SER A 266 -14.10 11.15 -8.44
N MET A 267 -13.12 11.48 -7.59
CA MET A 267 -12.88 10.74 -6.35
C MET A 267 -14.07 10.85 -5.39
N THR A 268 -14.53 12.08 -5.11
CA THR A 268 -15.69 12.32 -4.25
C THR A 268 -16.93 11.65 -4.81
N LYS A 269 -17.16 11.76 -6.13
CA LYS A 269 -18.32 11.13 -6.78
C LYS A 269 -18.31 9.61 -6.60
N TYR A 270 -17.15 8.97 -6.77
CA TYR A 270 -17.01 7.53 -6.56
C TYR A 270 -17.26 7.15 -5.10
N ILE A 271 -16.61 7.85 -4.14
CA ILE A 271 -16.81 7.53 -2.72
C ILE A 271 -18.30 7.62 -2.39
N LEU A 272 -18.99 8.68 -2.80
CA LEU A 272 -20.43 8.82 -2.52
C LEU A 272 -21.30 7.77 -3.20
N SER A 273 -20.90 7.19 -4.36
CA SER A 273 -21.66 6.13 -5.02
C SER A 273 -21.55 4.77 -4.31
N GLU A 274 -20.46 4.54 -3.59
CA GLU A 274 -20.23 3.30 -2.83
C GLU A 274 -20.87 3.32 -1.43
N ALA A 275 -21.50 4.43 -1.04
CA ALA A 275 -22.14 4.59 0.25
C ALA A 275 -23.35 3.65 0.40
N LYS A 276 -23.33 2.81 1.44
CA LYS A 276 -24.43 1.92 1.80
C LYS A 276 -25.04 2.37 3.13
N ALA A 277 -26.36 2.36 3.23
CA ALA A 277 -27.05 2.64 4.48
C ALA A 277 -27.40 1.34 5.20
N ASP A 278 -27.27 1.33 6.53
CA ASP A 278 -27.87 0.32 7.37
C ASP A 278 -29.37 0.60 7.60
N GLU A 279 -30.03 -0.26 8.38
CA GLU A 279 -31.46 -0.13 8.70
C GLU A 279 -31.83 1.15 9.47
N HIS A 280 -30.85 1.83 10.06
CA HIS A 280 -31.03 3.08 10.80
C HIS A 280 -30.65 4.32 9.99
N GLY A 281 -30.20 4.14 8.75
CA GLY A 281 -29.71 5.23 7.90
C GLY A 281 -28.29 5.68 8.24
N ASP A 282 -27.55 4.94 9.08
CA ASP A 282 -26.11 5.15 9.27
C ASP A 282 -25.36 4.55 8.07
N VAL A 283 -24.28 5.20 7.64
CA VAL A 283 -23.63 4.89 6.35
C VAL A 283 -22.33 4.13 6.54
N TYR A 284 -22.12 3.06 5.78
CA TYR A 284 -20.88 2.29 5.75
C TYR A 284 -20.41 2.03 4.32
N PHE A 285 -19.17 1.54 4.21
CA PHE A 285 -18.52 1.19 2.97
C PHE A 285 -17.92 -0.22 3.08
N ASP A 286 -18.14 -1.00 2.03
CA ASP A 286 -17.57 -2.33 1.88
C ASP A 286 -16.37 -2.26 0.93
N GLY A 287 -15.28 -2.92 1.30
CA GLY A 287 -14.04 -2.93 0.53
C GLY A 287 -13.77 -4.28 -0.08
N PHE A 288 -12.49 -4.66 -0.05
CA PHE A 288 -11.97 -5.83 -0.72
C PHE A 288 -12.26 -7.11 0.07
N LEU A 289 -11.98 -7.15 1.37
CA LEU A 289 -12.12 -8.39 2.16
C LEU A 289 -13.57 -8.77 2.37
N GLY A 290 -13.87 -10.04 2.07
CA GLY A 290 -15.18 -10.62 2.24
C GLY A 290 -16.22 -10.14 1.22
N ASN A 291 -15.85 -9.28 0.27
CA ASN A 291 -16.76 -8.81 -0.78
C ASN A 291 -16.24 -9.10 -2.21
N ALA A 292 -14.97 -9.48 -2.36
CA ALA A 292 -14.42 -9.91 -3.66
C ALA A 292 -14.72 -11.40 -3.98
N ASP A 293 -15.21 -12.16 -3.00
CA ASP A 293 -15.50 -13.59 -3.16
C ASP A 293 -16.80 -13.83 -3.93
N LEU A 294 -16.88 -14.97 -4.63
CA LEU A 294 -18.07 -15.39 -5.36
C LEU A 294 -18.66 -16.69 -4.77
N THR A 295 -19.99 -16.80 -4.80
CA THR A 295 -20.69 -18.06 -4.56
C THR A 295 -20.44 -19.04 -5.71
N GLN A 296 -20.84 -20.30 -5.53
CA GLN A 296 -20.79 -21.31 -6.60
C GLN A 296 -21.59 -20.90 -7.86
N ASP A 297 -22.59 -20.02 -7.69
CA ASP A 297 -23.43 -19.50 -8.77
C ASP A 297 -22.92 -18.16 -9.32
N ASN A 298 -21.64 -17.84 -9.05
CA ASN A 298 -20.96 -16.62 -9.51
C ASN A 298 -21.64 -15.33 -9.02
N GLN A 299 -22.30 -15.38 -7.86
CA GLN A 299 -22.85 -14.20 -7.18
C GLN A 299 -21.85 -13.65 -6.17
N GLN A 300 -21.80 -12.35 -5.99
CA GLN A 300 -20.92 -11.74 -5.00
C GLN A 300 -21.31 -12.15 -3.57
N LEU A 301 -20.36 -12.67 -2.80
CA LEU A 301 -20.50 -12.86 -1.36
C LEU A 301 -20.28 -11.52 -0.67
N LEU A 302 -21.16 -11.11 0.23
CA LEU A 302 -21.06 -9.85 0.98
C LEU A 302 -20.89 -10.15 2.46
N ARG A 303 -19.64 -10.27 2.92
CA ARG A 303 -19.30 -10.50 4.32
C ARG A 303 -18.86 -9.22 5.05
N GLY A 304 -18.38 -8.21 4.32
CA GLY A 304 -17.97 -6.94 4.91
C GLY A 304 -16.81 -7.07 5.90
N GLU A 305 -15.85 -7.95 5.62
CA GLU A 305 -14.76 -8.29 6.55
C GLU A 305 -13.79 -7.13 6.80
N ASP A 306 -13.67 -6.18 5.85
CA ASP A 306 -12.91 -4.93 6.03
C ASP A 306 -13.79 -3.68 6.20
N ARG A 307 -15.09 -3.84 6.49
CA ARG A 307 -16.07 -2.73 6.50
C ARG A 307 -15.69 -1.58 7.41
N ILE A 308 -15.18 -1.87 8.62
CA ILE A 308 -14.73 -0.81 9.54
C ILE A 308 -13.59 -0.02 8.91
N TYR A 309 -12.58 -0.73 8.39
CA TYR A 309 -11.41 -0.11 7.78
C TYR A 309 -11.80 0.71 6.55
N THR A 310 -12.56 0.13 5.63
CA THR A 310 -13.00 0.79 4.40
C THR A 310 -13.86 2.02 4.69
N THR A 311 -14.75 1.94 5.69
CA THR A 311 -15.54 3.08 6.13
C THR A 311 -14.66 4.19 6.71
N ALA A 312 -13.67 3.85 7.53
CA ALA A 312 -12.72 4.82 8.07
C ALA A 312 -11.87 5.48 6.97
N MET A 313 -11.45 4.73 5.95
CA MET A 313 -10.72 5.26 4.80
C MET A 313 -11.58 6.24 3.99
N ALA A 314 -12.83 5.88 3.68
CA ALA A 314 -13.75 6.75 2.96
C ALA A 314 -14.01 8.06 3.71
N VAL A 315 -14.26 7.99 5.02
CA VAL A 315 -14.44 9.18 5.87
C VAL A 315 -13.18 10.05 5.89
N ASN A 316 -11.99 9.46 6.09
CA ASN A 316 -10.75 10.21 6.09
C ASN A 316 -10.43 10.82 4.71
N ALA A 317 -10.78 10.15 3.62
CA ALA A 317 -10.65 10.66 2.26
C ALA A 317 -11.55 11.89 2.03
N LEU A 318 -12.83 11.82 2.41
CA LEU A 318 -13.77 12.93 2.31
C LEU A 318 -13.36 14.10 3.21
N LEU A 319 -12.99 13.84 4.47
CA LEU A 319 -12.50 14.86 5.39
C LEU A 319 -11.20 15.52 4.86
N GLY A 320 -10.24 14.73 4.38
CA GLY A 320 -9.00 15.25 3.76
C GLY A 320 -9.28 16.15 2.55
N THR A 321 -10.32 15.85 1.78
CA THR A 321 -10.70 16.60 0.58
C THR A 321 -11.50 17.87 0.90
N TRP A 322 -12.42 17.81 1.86
CA TRP A 322 -13.47 18.82 2.03
C TRP A 322 -13.35 19.64 3.31
N THR A 323 -12.32 19.42 4.13
CA THR A 323 -12.08 20.22 5.33
C THR A 323 -10.80 21.04 5.24
N ARG A 324 -10.65 22.01 6.13
CA ARG A 324 -9.43 22.76 6.38
C ARG A 324 -9.10 22.69 7.86
N PHE A 325 -7.87 22.31 8.18
CA PHE A 325 -7.32 22.39 9.52
C PHE A 325 -6.66 23.75 9.73
N ASN A 326 -7.02 24.43 10.81
CA ASN A 326 -6.38 25.66 11.24
C ASN A 326 -5.37 25.32 12.36
N GLU A 327 -4.08 25.41 12.07
CA GLU A 327 -3.00 25.09 13.01
C GLU A 327 -2.98 26.01 14.24
N THR A 328 -3.50 27.25 14.13
CA THR A 328 -3.53 28.20 15.26
C THR A 328 -4.66 27.88 16.24
N SER A 329 -5.84 27.53 15.75
CA SER A 329 -6.98 27.19 16.61
C SER A 329 -7.07 25.69 16.92
N SER A 330 -6.24 24.86 16.29
CA SER A 330 -6.33 23.39 16.32
C SER A 330 -7.75 22.89 16.03
N LYS A 331 -8.44 23.54 15.08
CA LYS A 331 -9.80 23.18 14.68
C LYS A 331 -9.88 22.92 13.19
N SER A 332 -10.71 21.96 12.83
CA SER A 332 -11.10 21.66 11.46
C SER A 332 -12.41 22.36 11.11
N SER A 333 -12.58 22.76 9.85
CA SER A 333 -13.84 23.34 9.36
C SER A 333 -14.11 22.88 7.94
N TRP A 334 -15.38 22.79 7.56
CA TRP A 334 -15.78 22.51 6.19
C TRP A 334 -15.31 23.62 5.24
N LYS A 335 -14.87 23.24 4.04
CA LYS A 335 -14.66 24.20 2.94
C LYS A 335 -16.02 24.79 2.54
N LYS A 336 -16.03 26.07 2.15
CA LYS A 336 -17.26 26.79 1.81
C LYS A 336 -18.05 26.17 0.66
N ASP A 337 -17.38 25.43 -0.20
CA ASP A 337 -17.92 24.77 -1.39
C ASP A 337 -18.18 23.27 -1.20
N VAL A 338 -18.21 22.78 0.04
CA VAL A 338 -18.52 21.36 0.31
C VAL A 338 -19.95 21.02 -0.19
N PRO A 339 -20.13 19.90 -0.91
CA PRO A 339 -21.47 19.43 -1.26
C PRO A 339 -22.22 18.93 0.00
N PRO A 340 -23.51 19.26 0.20
CA PRO A 340 -24.27 18.83 1.37
C PRO A 340 -24.31 17.30 1.55
N GLN A 341 -24.28 16.55 0.45
CA GLN A 341 -24.23 15.09 0.48
C GLN A 341 -22.94 14.57 1.15
N VAL A 342 -21.81 15.26 0.99
CA VAL A 342 -20.55 14.90 1.66
C VAL A 342 -20.70 15.03 3.17
N GLU A 343 -21.26 16.14 3.65
CA GLU A 343 -21.48 16.35 5.09
C GLU A 343 -22.41 15.27 5.67
N GLN A 344 -23.52 14.98 4.99
CA GLN A 344 -24.49 13.96 5.40
C GLN A 344 -23.85 12.56 5.48
N VAL A 345 -23.09 12.16 4.45
CA VAL A 345 -22.42 10.86 4.41
C VAL A 345 -21.35 10.77 5.50
N VAL A 346 -20.54 11.80 5.68
CA VAL A 346 -19.50 11.81 6.74
C VAL A 346 -20.13 11.71 8.12
N ASP A 347 -21.17 12.49 8.42
CA ASP A 347 -21.88 12.44 9.70
C ASP A 347 -22.49 11.06 9.98
N ALA A 348 -23.21 10.49 9.00
CA ALA A 348 -23.79 9.16 9.10
C ALA A 348 -22.74 8.05 9.23
N SER A 349 -21.60 8.16 8.54
CA SER A 349 -20.51 7.21 8.67
C SER A 349 -19.74 7.32 9.96
N VAL A 350 -19.57 8.52 10.52
CA VAL A 350 -18.95 8.68 11.84
C VAL A 350 -19.85 8.11 12.94
N ARG A 351 -21.17 8.26 12.84
CA ARG A 351 -22.11 7.55 13.73
C ARG A 351 -21.98 6.05 13.60
N TRP A 352 -21.94 5.53 12.36
CA TRP A 352 -21.75 4.11 12.11
C TRP A 352 -20.45 3.59 12.74
N LEU A 353 -19.32 4.26 12.49
CA LEU A 353 -18.02 3.90 13.06
C LEU A 353 -18.05 3.94 14.59
N THR A 354 -18.64 4.97 15.19
CA THR A 354 -18.77 5.10 16.64
C THR A 354 -19.57 3.94 17.25
N LYS A 355 -20.63 3.51 16.56
CA LYS A 355 -21.50 2.41 17.01
C LYS A 355 -20.80 1.05 16.89
N TYR A 356 -20.13 0.78 15.77
CA TYR A 356 -19.74 -0.58 15.40
C TYR A 356 -18.27 -0.94 15.68
N THR A 357 -17.35 0.03 15.74
CA THR A 357 -15.89 -0.24 15.82
C THR A 357 -15.49 -1.12 17.00
N PHE A 358 -16.12 -0.93 18.17
CA PHE A 358 -15.84 -1.70 19.38
C PHE A 358 -17.02 -2.59 19.81
N SER A 359 -17.99 -2.79 18.92
CA SER A 359 -19.20 -3.56 19.24
C SER A 359 -18.99 -5.07 19.23
N GLY A 360 -17.94 -5.56 18.53
CA GLY A 360 -17.76 -6.98 18.23
C GLY A 360 -18.67 -7.52 17.11
N ASN A 361 -19.50 -6.67 16.49
CA ASN A 361 -20.39 -7.08 15.39
C ASN A 361 -19.65 -7.26 14.05
N TYR A 362 -18.47 -6.65 13.91
CA TYR A 362 -17.63 -6.75 12.73
C TYR A 362 -16.19 -6.95 13.16
N GLU A 363 -15.48 -7.76 12.38
CA GLU A 363 -14.05 -7.91 12.54
C GLU A 363 -13.34 -6.62 12.11
N PRO A 364 -12.29 -6.17 12.83
CA PRO A 364 -11.54 -4.97 12.50
C PRO A 364 -10.50 -5.26 11.41
N TRP A 365 -10.77 -6.20 10.50
CA TRP A 365 -9.77 -6.59 9.51
C TRP A 365 -9.59 -5.52 8.44
N ASN A 366 -8.46 -5.61 7.73
CA ASN A 366 -8.17 -4.72 6.62
C ASN A 366 -7.33 -5.41 5.55
N ALA A 367 -7.46 -4.95 4.32
CA ALA A 367 -6.55 -5.25 3.22
C ALA A 367 -5.63 -4.06 2.95
N VAL A 368 -4.89 -3.62 3.98
CA VAL A 368 -3.96 -2.49 3.88
C VAL A 368 -2.81 -2.78 2.93
N PHE A 369 -2.34 -4.03 2.89
CA PHE A 369 -1.22 -4.42 2.04
C PHE A 369 -1.33 -5.91 1.69
N SER A 370 -1.36 -6.18 0.38
CA SER A 370 -1.21 -7.50 -0.19
C SER A 370 0.21 -7.64 -0.71
N VAL A 371 0.85 -8.78 -0.46
CA VAL A 371 2.04 -9.13 -1.24
C VAL A 371 1.62 -10.32 -2.07
N VAL A 372 1.92 -10.24 -3.37
CA VAL A 372 1.47 -11.22 -4.35
C VAL A 372 2.10 -12.59 -4.09
N GLU A 373 3.33 -12.68 -3.58
CA GLU A 373 3.92 -13.90 -3.00
C GLU A 373 4.92 -13.54 -1.88
N LYS A 374 4.63 -13.92 -0.61
CA LYS A 374 5.48 -13.61 0.55
C LYS A 374 6.48 -14.69 0.89
N ASP A 375 6.26 -15.93 0.47
CA ASP A 375 7.20 -17.05 0.61
C ASP A 375 6.77 -18.29 -0.20
N LYS A 376 7.57 -19.37 -0.11
CA LYS A 376 7.20 -20.72 -0.59
C LYS A 376 6.04 -21.36 0.20
N SER A 377 5.33 -20.64 1.07
CA SER A 377 4.02 -21.00 1.61
C SER A 377 2.85 -20.33 0.93
N MET A 378 3.15 -19.54 -0.10
CA MET A 378 2.19 -19.02 -1.06
C MET A 378 2.33 -19.71 -2.43
N VAL A 379 3.14 -20.76 -2.55
CA VAL A 379 3.00 -21.73 -3.66
C VAL A 379 1.71 -22.53 -3.46
N ILE A 380 1.06 -22.85 -4.57
CA ILE A 380 -0.22 -23.56 -4.66
C ILE A 380 -0.35 -24.81 -3.76
N ASN A 381 0.77 -25.38 -3.29
CA ASN A 381 0.83 -26.54 -2.40
C ASN A 381 0.72 -26.30 -0.91
N GLN A 382 0.54 -25.06 -0.50
CA GLN A 382 0.24 -24.70 0.88
C GLN A 382 -1.20 -24.19 1.06
N TYR A 383 -1.95 -24.08 -0.04
CA TYR A 383 -3.41 -23.97 -0.04
C TYR A 383 -4.01 -25.38 0.03
N PRO A 384 -5.19 -25.57 0.63
CA PRO A 384 -5.80 -26.89 0.66
C PRO A 384 -6.14 -27.29 -0.76
N ALA A 385 -5.64 -28.45 -1.12
CA ALA A 385 -6.01 -29.16 -2.32
C ALA A 385 -6.65 -30.47 -1.86
N ASN A 386 -7.61 -30.96 -2.62
CA ASN A 386 -8.11 -32.34 -2.47
C ASN A 386 -7.87 -33.15 -3.75
N LEU A 387 -7.11 -32.58 -4.69
CA LEU A 387 -6.58 -33.24 -5.87
C LEU A 387 -5.08 -32.98 -5.94
N PHE A 388 -4.28 -34.03 -5.82
CA PHE A 388 -2.84 -33.99 -6.08
C PHE A 388 -2.51 -35.11 -7.06
N GLN A 389 -2.04 -34.76 -8.26
CA GLN A 389 -1.76 -35.71 -9.33
C GLN A 389 -0.59 -35.25 -10.20
N ASP A 390 0.00 -36.13 -10.98
CA ASP A 390 0.94 -35.81 -12.06
C ASP A 390 0.16 -35.23 -13.26
N VAL A 391 0.81 -34.45 -14.12
CA VAL A 391 0.26 -33.98 -15.40
C VAL A 391 -0.27 -35.11 -16.30
N ASN A 392 0.22 -36.34 -16.12
CA ASN A 392 -0.32 -37.53 -16.80
C ASN A 392 -1.63 -38.10 -16.17
N GLY A 393 -2.15 -37.49 -15.11
CA GLY A 393 -3.39 -37.88 -14.43
C GLY A 393 -3.22 -38.90 -13.29
N THR A 394 -2.00 -39.31 -12.97
CA THR A 394 -1.73 -40.24 -11.86
C THR A 394 -1.87 -39.52 -10.52
N VAL A 395 -2.78 -39.98 -9.66
CA VAL A 395 -2.91 -39.42 -8.30
C VAL A 395 -1.62 -39.63 -7.51
N LEU A 396 -1.09 -38.55 -6.96
CA LEU A 396 0.15 -38.52 -6.20
C LEU A 396 -0.15 -38.61 -4.69
N PRO A 397 0.71 -39.28 -3.90
CA PRO A 397 0.53 -39.32 -2.45
C PRO A 397 0.81 -37.94 -1.84
N TRP A 398 0.00 -37.54 -0.86
CA TRP A 398 0.14 -36.26 -0.14
C TRP A 398 1.46 -36.08 0.62
N SER A 399 2.20 -37.17 0.85
CA SER A 399 3.54 -37.15 1.43
C SER A 399 4.64 -36.78 0.42
N LYS A 400 4.33 -36.71 -0.89
CA LYS A 400 5.27 -36.29 -1.94
C LYS A 400 5.47 -34.78 -1.89
N SER A 401 6.72 -34.33 -2.04
CA SER A 401 7.00 -32.90 -2.27
C SER A 401 6.45 -32.46 -3.63
N TYR A 402 5.70 -31.37 -3.65
CA TYR A 402 5.14 -30.78 -4.87
C TYR A 402 6.24 -30.34 -5.83
N ASN A 403 6.15 -30.80 -7.08
CA ASN A 403 6.98 -30.32 -8.17
C ASN A 403 6.16 -29.45 -9.13
N VAL A 404 6.46 -28.15 -9.16
CA VAL A 404 5.74 -27.14 -9.96
C VAL A 404 5.74 -27.42 -11.47
N VAL A 405 6.65 -28.27 -11.97
CA VAL A 405 6.77 -28.58 -13.40
C VAL A 405 5.91 -29.78 -13.83
N THR A 406 5.70 -30.74 -12.94
CA THR A 406 5.11 -32.05 -13.29
C THR A 406 3.85 -32.39 -12.53
N ASP A 407 3.52 -31.64 -11.50
CA ASP A 407 2.42 -31.97 -10.60
C ASP A 407 1.28 -30.96 -10.73
N ILE A 408 0.06 -31.48 -10.73
CA ILE A 408 -1.19 -30.73 -10.62
C ILE A 408 -1.65 -30.84 -9.17
N LEU A 409 -1.82 -29.69 -8.53
CA LEU A 409 -2.35 -29.58 -7.19
C LEU A 409 -3.51 -28.59 -7.17
N ALA A 410 -4.70 -29.08 -6.87
CA ALA A 410 -5.94 -28.34 -7.09
C ALA A 410 -7.05 -28.74 -6.11
N ILE A 411 -8.13 -27.96 -6.11
CA ILE A 411 -9.40 -28.34 -5.48
C ILE A 411 -10.33 -28.91 -6.56
N LYS A 412 -10.71 -30.16 -6.38
CA LYS A 412 -11.81 -30.85 -7.05
C LYS A 412 -13.03 -30.85 -6.13
N GLY A 413 -14.03 -30.03 -6.43
CA GLY A 413 -15.27 -29.95 -5.66
C GLY A 413 -15.29 -28.77 -4.67
N TYR A 414 -15.98 -28.92 -3.54
CA TYR A 414 -16.32 -27.84 -2.61
C TYR A 414 -15.63 -28.02 -1.25
N ILE A 415 -15.15 -26.91 -0.65
CA ILE A 415 -14.62 -26.86 0.72
C ILE A 415 -15.58 -26.04 1.61
N PRO A 416 -15.96 -26.52 2.81
CA PRO A 416 -16.85 -25.80 3.71
C PRO A 416 -16.28 -24.45 4.20
N PRO A 417 -17.13 -23.43 4.44
CA PRO A 417 -16.68 -22.07 4.79
C PRO A 417 -15.86 -21.98 6.08
N THR A 418 -16.13 -22.87 7.04
CA THR A 418 -15.39 -22.93 8.32
C THR A 418 -13.94 -23.39 8.16
N GLN A 419 -13.60 -24.06 7.05
CA GLN A 419 -12.23 -24.44 6.71
C GLN A 419 -11.57 -23.37 5.82
N TYR A 420 -12.38 -22.52 5.14
CA TYR A 420 -11.92 -21.46 4.25
C TYR A 420 -11.34 -20.24 4.99
N ALA A 421 -11.98 -19.84 6.09
CA ALA A 421 -11.58 -18.68 6.88
C ALA A 421 -10.17 -18.76 7.50
N SER A 422 -9.59 -19.96 7.61
CA SER A 422 -8.23 -20.16 8.15
C SER A 422 -7.11 -20.14 7.10
N LEU A 423 -7.40 -19.78 5.84
CA LEU A 423 -6.53 -20.10 4.68
C LEU A 423 -6.09 -18.91 3.83
N PHE A 424 -6.49 -17.68 4.17
CA PHE A 424 -6.05 -16.47 3.48
C PHE A 424 -5.26 -15.58 4.44
N PRO A 425 -3.92 -15.63 4.44
CA PRO A 425 -3.13 -14.64 5.16
C PRO A 425 -3.05 -13.36 4.33
N PHE A 426 -4.09 -12.52 4.41
CA PHE A 426 -3.90 -11.09 4.21
C PHE A 426 -3.17 -10.53 5.41
N TRP A 427 -2.31 -9.54 5.19
CA TRP A 427 -1.77 -8.79 6.31
C TRP A 427 -2.83 -7.79 6.77
N SER A 428 -3.64 -8.24 7.72
CA SER A 428 -4.58 -7.41 8.45
C SER A 428 -3.90 -6.89 9.72
N SER A 429 -4.12 -5.62 10.03
CA SER A 429 -3.61 -4.97 11.24
C SER A 429 -4.74 -4.27 11.98
N GLU A 430 -5.30 -4.93 13.00
CA GLU A 430 -6.41 -4.36 13.79
C GLU A 430 -6.05 -2.99 14.35
N ALA A 431 -4.81 -2.83 14.84
CA ALA A 431 -4.30 -1.57 15.36
C ALA A 431 -4.38 -0.44 14.32
N LEU A 432 -4.11 -0.74 13.04
CA LEU A 432 -4.24 0.23 11.95
C LEU A 432 -5.70 0.56 11.68
N THR A 433 -6.61 -0.43 11.67
CA THR A 433 -8.05 -0.20 11.55
C THR A 433 -8.55 0.73 12.66
N TYR A 434 -8.23 0.44 13.91
CA TYR A 434 -8.62 1.28 15.04
C TYR A 434 -8.01 2.68 14.96
N SER A 435 -6.73 2.79 14.59
CA SER A 435 -6.06 4.09 14.45
C SER A 435 -6.71 4.96 13.37
N ALA A 436 -7.04 4.37 12.22
CA ALA A 436 -7.74 5.05 11.13
C ALA A 436 -9.15 5.52 11.55
N THR A 437 -9.88 4.68 12.28
CA THR A 437 -11.21 5.05 12.79
C THR A 437 -11.13 6.16 13.82
N LEU A 438 -10.20 6.08 14.77
CA LEU A 438 -9.99 7.13 15.77
C LEU A 438 -9.61 8.45 15.12
N LEU A 439 -8.78 8.42 14.06
CA LEU A 439 -8.46 9.61 13.27
C LEU A 439 -9.71 10.22 12.62
N ALA A 440 -10.57 9.39 12.00
CA ALA A 440 -11.81 9.84 11.37
C ALA A 440 -12.75 10.52 12.40
N ILE A 441 -12.99 9.86 13.53
CA ILE A 441 -13.84 10.36 14.61
C ILE A 441 -13.26 11.64 15.22
N SER A 442 -11.95 11.68 15.49
CA SER A 442 -11.26 12.84 16.05
C SER A 442 -11.42 14.06 15.15
N ARG A 443 -11.09 13.91 13.86
CA ARG A 443 -11.20 14.99 12.89
C ARG A 443 -12.62 15.49 12.71
N TYR A 444 -13.61 14.59 12.74
CA TYR A 444 -15.02 14.98 12.70
C TYR A 444 -15.43 15.80 13.93
N LYS A 445 -15.02 15.38 15.14
CA LYS A 445 -15.32 16.11 16.38
C LYS A 445 -14.76 17.52 16.39
N GLU A 446 -13.62 17.77 15.74
CA GLU A 446 -13.08 19.13 15.59
C GLU A 446 -13.97 20.07 14.77
N ILE A 447 -14.86 19.52 13.93
CA ILE A 447 -15.75 20.27 13.04
C ILE A 447 -17.08 20.58 13.73
N VAL A 448 -17.67 19.59 14.40
CA VAL A 448 -19.00 19.70 15.02
C VAL A 448 -18.98 20.12 16.49
N GLY A 449 -17.79 20.18 17.10
CA GLY A 449 -17.56 20.41 18.54
C GLY A 449 -17.31 21.85 18.98
#